data_AF-A0AAJ2RD90-F1
#
_entry.id   AF-A0AAJ2RD90-F1
#
_cell.length_a   1.000
_cell.length_b   1.000
_cell.length_c   1.000
_cell.angle_alpha   90.00
_cell.angle_beta   90.00
_cell.angle_gamma   90.00
#
_symmetry.space_group_name_H-M   'P 1'
#
loop_
_entity.id
_entity.type
_entity.pdbx_description
1 polymer ?
#
loop_
_entity_poly.entity_id
_entity_poly.type
_entity_poly.pdbx_seq_one_letter_code
_entity_poly.pdbx_strand_id
1 'polypeptide(L)'
;MVTTLDVRTFINSDNYLNLLNNVTQSLSIPLRDSEIPSQVFNIDANCINKANTDFSILNELCSSDKEEIVNFIKLHKYEINRDNEEGDDEIVEILPSYKNFLIGYLLKYFFVSRKPEMLESYLKSLKLPAYKKHADELREIYNKI
;
A
#
# COMPACT_ATOMS: atom_id res chain seq x y z
N MET A 1 3.88 -10.01 17.76
CA MET A 1 3.89 -8.56 17.49
C MET A 1 5.02 -8.30 16.51
N VAL A 2 4.72 -7.69 15.37
CA VAL A 2 5.69 -7.31 14.33
C VAL A 2 6.56 -6.17 14.84
N THR A 3 7.87 -6.29 14.63
CA THR A 3 8.90 -5.32 15.01
C THR A 3 9.43 -4.57 13.79
N THR A 4 10.18 -3.49 14.02
CA THR A 4 10.85 -2.75 12.94
C THR A 4 11.90 -3.59 12.22
N LEU A 5 12.54 -4.54 12.89
CA LEU A 5 13.50 -5.47 12.28
C LEU A 5 12.79 -6.42 11.31
N ASP A 6 11.60 -6.89 11.67
CA ASP A 6 10.82 -7.77 10.79
C ASP A 6 10.39 -7.02 9.53
N VAL A 7 9.93 -5.77 9.66
CA VAL A 7 9.60 -4.92 8.51
C VAL A 7 10.82 -4.68 7.63
N ARG A 8 11.98 -4.35 8.23
CA ARG A 8 13.25 -4.19 7.48
C ARG A 8 13.62 -5.45 6.72
N THR A 9 13.43 -6.62 7.33
CA THR A 9 13.72 -7.90 6.68
C THR A 9 12.75 -8.15 5.52
N PHE A 10 11.47 -7.90 5.73
CA PHE A 10 10.44 -8.07 4.71
C PHE A 10 10.64 -7.20 3.47
N ILE A 11 10.93 -5.91 3.62
CA ILE A 11 11.13 -5.02 2.46
C ILE A 11 12.42 -5.28 1.68
N ASN A 12 13.31 -6.13 2.23
CA ASN A 12 14.52 -6.60 1.57
C ASN A 12 14.38 -8.04 1.07
N SER A 13 13.20 -8.65 1.21
CA SER A 13 12.94 -9.99 0.66
C SER A 13 12.80 -9.95 -0.87
N ASP A 14 13.18 -11.05 -1.52
CA ASP A 14 13.14 -11.14 -2.98
C ASP A 14 11.72 -10.94 -3.53
N ASN A 15 10.70 -11.52 -2.88
CA ASN A 15 9.31 -11.38 -3.30
C ASN A 15 8.85 -9.92 -3.28
N TYR A 16 9.17 -9.20 -2.20
CA TYR A 16 8.83 -7.79 -2.09
C TYR A 16 9.57 -6.94 -3.11
N LEU A 17 10.88 -7.13 -3.27
CA LEU A 17 11.69 -6.36 -4.22
C LEU A 17 11.27 -6.63 -5.66
N ASN A 18 10.90 -7.86 -6.00
CA ASN A 18 10.39 -8.20 -7.32
C ASN A 18 9.07 -7.49 -7.62
N LEU A 19 8.12 -7.50 -6.68
CA LEU A 19 6.87 -6.74 -6.83
C LEU A 19 7.14 -5.23 -6.90
N LEU A 20 8.00 -4.70 -6.04
CA LEU A 20 8.38 -3.30 -6.01
C LEU A 20 8.96 -2.84 -7.35
N ASN A 21 9.87 -3.63 -7.94
CA ASN A 21 10.44 -3.34 -9.25
C ASN A 21 9.35 -3.34 -10.33
N ASN A 22 8.42 -4.30 -10.30
CA ASN A 22 7.32 -4.34 -11.26
C ASN A 22 6.40 -3.12 -11.13
N VAL A 23 6.02 -2.75 -9.91
CA VAL A 23 5.16 -1.58 -9.62
C VAL A 23 5.85 -0.28 -10.05
N THR A 24 7.13 -0.12 -9.72
CA THR A 24 7.87 1.12 -10.00
C THR A 24 8.14 1.29 -11.49
N GLN A 25 8.43 0.22 -12.22
CA GLN A 25 8.58 0.24 -13.68
C GLN A 25 7.24 0.49 -14.38
N SER A 26 6.20 -0.26 -14.01
CA SER A 26 4.87 -0.17 -14.65
C SER A 26 4.19 1.18 -14.43
N LEU A 27 4.39 1.79 -13.26
CA LEU A 27 3.73 3.04 -12.87
C LEU A 27 4.68 4.25 -12.86
N SER A 28 5.92 4.08 -13.34
CA SER A 28 6.95 5.13 -13.37
C SER A 28 7.12 5.85 -12.02
N ILE A 29 7.12 5.10 -10.91
CA ILE A 29 7.25 5.66 -9.57
C ILE A 29 8.74 5.83 -9.24
N PRO A 30 9.24 7.08 -9.06
CA PRO A 30 10.61 7.30 -8.65
C PRO A 30 10.83 6.77 -7.23
N LEU A 31 11.90 6.00 -7.04
CA LEU A 31 12.35 5.56 -5.73
C LEU A 31 13.42 6.48 -5.17
N ARG A 32 13.42 6.59 -3.85
CA ARG A 32 14.42 7.35 -3.10
C ARG A 32 15.56 6.45 -2.67
N ASP A 33 16.81 6.86 -2.93
CA ASP A 33 18.01 6.12 -2.51
C ASP A 33 18.41 6.38 -1.04
N SER A 34 17.80 7.38 -0.39
CA SER A 34 18.11 7.71 1.00
C SER A 34 17.56 6.66 1.98
N GLU A 35 18.23 6.49 3.11
CA GLU A 35 17.78 5.59 4.16
C GLU A 35 16.38 5.95 4.68
N ILE A 36 15.55 4.92 4.89
CA ILE A 36 14.20 5.09 5.45
C ILE A 36 14.32 5.50 6.93
N PRO A 37 13.72 6.62 7.36
CA PRO A 37 13.76 7.03 8.76
C PRO A 37 13.16 5.97 9.68
N SER A 38 13.78 5.74 10.83
CA SER A 38 13.34 4.73 11.81
C SER A 38 11.89 4.88 12.27
N GLN A 39 11.37 6.10 12.31
CA GLN A 39 9.97 6.39 12.63
C GLN A 39 9.01 5.80 11.60
N VAL A 40 9.38 5.77 10.32
CA VAL A 40 8.54 5.20 9.26
C VAL A 40 8.39 3.68 9.46
N PHE A 41 9.47 2.99 9.83
CA PHE A 41 9.39 1.56 10.18
C PHE A 41 8.48 1.28 11.38
N ASN A 42 8.43 2.18 12.37
CA ASN A 42 7.50 2.04 13.49
C ASN A 42 6.03 2.17 13.03
N ILE A 43 5.78 3.08 12.08
CA ILE A 43 4.44 3.24 11.48
C ILE A 43 4.06 1.97 10.72
N ASP A 44 4.93 1.45 9.87
CA ASP A 44 4.68 0.21 9.12
C ASP A 44 4.40 -0.98 10.04
N ALA A 45 5.24 -1.17 11.06
CA ALA A 45 5.04 -2.24 12.04
C ALA A 45 3.70 -2.10 12.76
N ASN A 46 3.32 -0.89 13.15
CA ASN A 46 2.02 -0.63 13.77
C ASN A 46 0.85 -0.91 12.80
N CYS A 47 0.98 -0.54 11.53
CA CYS A 47 -0.03 -0.82 10.50
C CYS A 47 -0.22 -2.32 10.27
N ILE A 48 0.86 -3.10 10.22
CA ILE A 48 0.80 -4.56 10.06
C ILE A 48 0.22 -5.23 11.31
N ASN A 49 0.64 -4.80 12.51
CA ASN A 49 0.08 -5.30 13.76
C ASN A 49 -1.43 -5.04 13.86
N LYS A 50 -1.89 -3.84 13.47
CA LYS A 50 -3.33 -3.50 13.42
C LYS A 50 -4.09 -4.28 12.35
N ALA A 51 -3.43 -4.67 11.27
CA ALA A 51 -4.04 -5.50 10.25
C ALA A 51 -4.26 -6.95 10.72
N ASN A 52 -3.65 -7.34 11.85
CA ASN A 52 -3.68 -8.70 12.40
C ASN A 52 -3.34 -9.75 11.32
N THR A 53 -2.27 -9.47 10.57
CA THR A 53 -1.72 -10.31 9.51
C THR A 53 -0.23 -10.57 9.76
N ASP A 54 0.33 -11.54 9.07
CA ASP A 54 1.75 -11.90 9.14
C ASP A 54 2.47 -11.71 7.80
N PHE A 55 3.80 -11.77 7.83
CA PHE A 55 4.61 -11.62 6.62
C PHE A 55 4.51 -12.82 5.67
N SER A 56 4.03 -13.98 6.12
CA SER A 56 3.84 -15.14 5.25
C SER A 56 2.74 -14.84 4.24
N ILE A 57 1.60 -14.31 4.71
CA ILE A 57 0.48 -13.88 3.85
C ILE A 57 0.92 -12.73 2.94
N LEU A 58 1.63 -11.72 3.48
CA LEU A 58 2.09 -10.59 2.64
C LEU A 58 3.09 -11.05 1.57
N ASN A 59 3.98 -11.99 1.88
CA ASN A 59 4.90 -12.58 0.90
C ASN A 59 4.18 -13.41 -0.16
N GLU A 60 3.12 -14.12 0.22
CA GLU A 60 2.26 -14.87 -0.69
C GLU A 60 1.59 -13.91 -1.69
N LEU A 61 1.02 -12.79 -1.22
CA LEU A 61 0.43 -11.76 -2.08
C LEU A 61 1.46 -11.19 -3.06
N CYS A 62 2.68 -10.89 -2.58
CA CYS A 62 3.78 -10.43 -3.44
C CYS A 62 4.15 -11.42 -4.56
N SER A 63 3.83 -12.71 -4.38
CA SER A 63 4.20 -13.76 -5.31
C SER A 63 3.07 -14.12 -6.26
N SER A 64 1.84 -14.20 -5.72
CA SER A 64 0.68 -14.78 -6.40
C SER A 64 -0.18 -13.74 -7.13
N ASP A 65 -0.32 -12.53 -6.57
CA ASP A 65 -1.27 -11.51 -7.02
C ASP A 65 -0.54 -10.30 -7.67
N LYS A 66 0.60 -10.55 -8.33
CA LYS A 66 1.51 -9.47 -8.79
C LYS A 66 0.85 -8.50 -9.76
N GLU A 67 0.15 -9.01 -10.76
CA GLU A 67 -0.47 -8.20 -11.82
C GLU A 67 -1.68 -7.44 -11.28
N GLU A 68 -2.49 -8.12 -10.46
CA GLU A 68 -3.65 -7.55 -9.78
C GLU A 68 -3.24 -6.41 -8.84
N ILE A 69 -2.15 -6.57 -8.08
CA ILE A 69 -1.63 -5.50 -7.22
C ILE A 69 -1.17 -4.30 -8.04
N VAL A 70 -0.48 -4.50 -9.18
CA VAL A 70 -0.07 -3.40 -10.05
C VAL A 70 -1.29 -2.66 -10.60
N ASN A 71 -2.31 -3.38 -11.07
CA ASN A 71 -3.56 -2.80 -11.56
C ASN A 71 -4.33 -2.06 -10.46
N PHE A 72 -4.38 -2.63 -9.25
CA PHE A 72 -5.00 -2.01 -8.09
C PHE A 72 -4.34 -0.67 -7.75
N ILE A 73 -3.01 -0.62 -7.70
CA ILE A 73 -2.27 0.62 -7.42
C ILE A 73 -2.51 1.63 -8.54
N LYS A 74 -2.52 1.19 -9.81
CA LYS A 74 -2.79 2.06 -10.96
C LYS A 74 -4.16 2.74 -10.86
N LEU A 75 -5.21 1.95 -10.65
CA LEU A 75 -6.58 2.45 -10.52
C LEU A 75 -6.73 3.35 -9.30
N HIS A 76 -6.16 2.95 -8.15
CA HIS A 76 -6.20 3.76 -6.94
C HIS A 76 -5.53 5.13 -7.12
N LYS A 77 -4.41 5.23 -7.85
CA LYS A 77 -3.78 6.53 -8.15
C LYS A 77 -4.62 7.36 -9.12
N TYR A 78 -5.25 6.72 -10.11
CA TYR A 78 -6.11 7.40 -11.07
C TYR A 78 -7.35 8.02 -10.41
N GLU A 79 -8.05 7.27 -9.53
CA GLU A 79 -9.21 7.80 -8.81
C GLU A 79 -8.84 8.96 -7.87
N ILE A 80 -7.69 8.90 -7.18
CA ILE A 80 -7.18 10.03 -6.37
C ILE A 80 -6.91 11.26 -7.23
N ASN A 81 -6.31 11.08 -8.40
CA ASN A 81 -6.01 12.21 -9.28
C ASN A 81 -7.28 12.81 -9.88
N ARG A 82 -8.27 11.98 -10.24
CA ARG A 82 -9.57 12.45 -10.71
C ARG A 82 -10.27 13.32 -9.66
N ASP A 83 -10.25 12.92 -8.40
CA ASP A 83 -10.85 13.69 -7.31
C ASP A 83 -10.12 15.04 -7.05
N ASN A 84 -8.84 15.15 -7.45
CA ASN A 84 -8.04 16.38 -7.30
C ASN A 84 -8.15 17.34 -8.50
N GLU A 85 -8.55 16.87 -9.69
CA GLU A 85 -8.73 17.72 -10.88
C GLU A 85 -9.89 18.75 -10.74
N GLU A 86 -10.68 18.69 -9.66
CA GLU A 86 -11.70 19.70 -9.34
C GLU A 86 -11.14 20.95 -8.61
N GLY A 87 -9.85 21.00 -8.26
CA GLY A 87 -9.24 22.14 -7.56
C GLY A 87 -7.80 22.44 -7.97
N ASP A 88 -7.63 23.57 -8.69
CA ASP A 88 -6.39 24.25 -9.11
C ASP A 88 -5.24 23.39 -9.68
N ASP A 89 -4.77 23.76 -10.88
CA ASP A 89 -3.60 23.22 -11.60
C ASP A 89 -2.27 23.49 -10.86
N GLU A 90 -2.13 23.10 -9.59
CA GLU A 90 -0.84 23.03 -8.93
C GLU A 90 -0.08 21.81 -9.47
N ILE A 91 1.05 22.08 -10.13
CA ILE A 91 2.02 21.05 -10.53
C ILE A 91 2.56 20.42 -9.24
N VAL A 92 1.94 19.33 -8.78
CA VAL A 92 2.42 18.57 -7.62
C VAL A 92 3.71 17.87 -8.02
N GLU A 93 4.84 18.37 -7.50
CA GLU A 93 6.13 17.72 -7.66
C GLU A 93 6.07 16.31 -7.06
N ILE A 94 6.16 15.28 -7.91
CA ILE A 94 6.09 13.88 -7.48
C ILE A 94 7.39 13.54 -6.74
N LEU A 95 7.36 13.66 -5.41
CA LEU A 95 8.50 13.30 -4.58
C LEU A 95 8.81 11.79 -4.68
N PRO A 96 10.10 11.40 -4.78
CA PRO A 96 10.49 10.00 -4.78
C PRO A 96 10.02 9.27 -3.53
N SER A 97 9.40 8.11 -3.73
CA SER A 97 8.87 7.29 -2.65
C SER A 97 9.97 6.44 -2.03
N TYR A 98 9.94 6.29 -0.70
CA TYR A 98 10.75 5.27 -0.04
C TYR A 98 10.26 3.88 -0.41
N LYS A 99 11.16 2.90 -0.60
CA LYS A 99 10.80 1.55 -1.03
C LYS A 99 9.72 0.86 -0.19
N ASN A 100 9.58 1.20 1.10
CA ASN A 100 8.57 0.65 1.99
C ASN A 100 7.14 1.13 1.71
N PHE A 101 6.93 2.10 0.81
CA PHE A 101 5.60 2.63 0.46
C PHE A 101 4.61 1.54 0.05
N LEU A 102 5.11 0.47 -0.58
CA LEU A 102 4.30 -0.63 -1.10
C LEU A 102 3.62 -1.43 0.03
N ILE A 103 4.10 -1.36 1.28
CA ILE A 103 3.43 -2.01 2.42
C ILE A 103 1.99 -1.51 2.58
N GLY A 104 1.77 -0.20 2.46
CA GLY A 104 0.43 0.37 2.60
C GLY A 104 -0.54 -0.15 1.53
N TYR A 105 -0.06 -0.30 0.29
CA TYR A 105 -0.85 -0.86 -0.80
C TYR A 105 -1.10 -2.36 -0.64
N LEU A 106 -0.11 -3.13 -0.19
CA LEU A 106 -0.27 -4.55 0.10
C LEU A 106 -1.33 -4.79 1.18
N LEU A 107 -1.34 -3.99 2.25
CA LEU A 107 -2.34 -4.11 3.30
C LEU A 107 -3.75 -3.75 2.78
N LYS A 108 -3.88 -2.67 2.00
CA LYS A 108 -5.15 -2.32 1.36
C LYS A 108 -5.65 -3.45 0.45
N TYR A 109 -4.79 -3.96 -0.43
CA TYR A 109 -5.09 -5.07 -1.32
C TYR A 109 -5.48 -6.34 -0.56
N PHE A 110 -4.73 -6.69 0.50
CA PHE A 110 -5.03 -7.82 1.37
C PHE A 110 -6.46 -7.75 1.93
N PHE A 111 -6.87 -6.58 2.42
CA PHE A 111 -8.23 -6.43 2.95
C PHE A 111 -9.28 -6.60 1.87
N VAL A 112 -9.16 -5.93 0.71
CA VAL A 112 -10.18 -6.06 -0.34
C VAL A 112 -10.25 -7.45 -0.96
N SER A 113 -9.12 -8.17 -1.04
CA SER A 113 -9.04 -9.47 -1.71
C SER A 113 -9.28 -10.68 -0.81
N ARG A 114 -8.94 -10.61 0.49
CA ARG A 114 -8.99 -11.76 1.41
C ARG A 114 -9.88 -11.55 2.63
N LYS A 115 -10.04 -10.31 3.12
CA LYS A 115 -10.83 -9.99 4.33
C LYS A 115 -11.65 -8.71 4.18
N PRO A 116 -12.54 -8.61 3.18
CA PRO A 116 -13.24 -7.35 2.85
C PRO A 116 -14.15 -6.86 3.98
N GLU A 117 -14.65 -7.77 4.82
CA GLU A 117 -15.44 -7.50 6.01
C GLU A 117 -14.64 -6.80 7.13
N MET A 118 -13.32 -6.97 7.15
CA MET A 118 -12.44 -6.38 8.16
C MET A 118 -11.84 -5.03 7.74
N LEU A 119 -11.99 -4.63 6.48
CA LEU A 119 -11.39 -3.41 5.93
C LEU A 119 -11.77 -2.15 6.72
N GLU A 120 -13.06 -1.93 6.98
CA GLU A 120 -13.52 -0.73 7.70
C GLU A 120 -12.98 -0.69 9.14
N SER A 121 -12.97 -1.83 9.82
CA SER A 121 -12.43 -1.96 11.18
C SER A 121 -10.93 -1.62 11.20
N TYR A 122 -10.20 -2.10 10.20
CA TYR A 122 -8.79 -1.78 10.02
C TYR A 122 -8.56 -0.29 9.78
N LEU A 123 -9.24 0.33 8.81
CA LEU A 123 -9.08 1.75 8.52
C LEU A 123 -9.48 2.63 9.71
N LYS A 124 -10.54 2.25 10.44
CA LYS A 124 -10.94 2.91 11.70
C LYS A 124 -9.83 2.81 12.75
N SER A 125 -9.16 1.67 12.87
CA SER A 125 -8.04 1.48 13.80
C SER A 125 -6.83 2.37 13.48
N LEU A 126 -6.65 2.76 12.20
CA LEU A 126 -5.65 3.72 11.76
C LEU A 126 -6.02 5.18 12.09
N LYS A 127 -7.24 5.42 12.61
CA LYS A 127 -7.79 6.76 12.87
C LYS A 127 -7.89 7.62 11.61
N LEU A 128 -8.13 7.00 10.45
CA LEU A 128 -8.34 7.71 9.20
C LEU A 128 -9.68 8.48 9.26
N PRO A 129 -9.70 9.77 8.87
CA PRO A 129 -10.95 10.48 8.62
C PRO A 129 -11.70 9.80 7.47
N ALA A 130 -13.03 9.93 7.44
CA ALA A 130 -13.88 9.36 6.39
C ALA A 130 -13.60 7.87 6.05
N TYR A 131 -13.14 7.07 7.03
CA TYR A 131 -12.68 5.69 6.81
C TYR A 131 -13.70 4.77 6.11
N LYS A 132 -15.00 5.03 6.25
CA LYS A 132 -16.06 4.29 5.54
C LYS A 132 -16.04 4.59 4.05
N LYS A 133 -16.01 5.87 3.67
CA LYS A 133 -15.90 6.31 2.27
C LYS A 133 -14.66 5.70 1.62
N HIS A 134 -13.52 5.77 2.32
CA HIS A 134 -12.29 5.14 1.85
C HIS A 134 -12.40 3.61 1.71
N ALA A 135 -13.14 2.92 2.59
CA ALA A 135 -13.35 1.49 2.43
C ALA A 135 -14.17 1.17 1.16
N ASP A 136 -15.20 1.96 0.89
CA ASP A 136 -16.05 1.80 -0.28
C ASP A 136 -15.28 2.08 -1.57
N GLU A 137 -14.50 3.17 -1.61
CA GLU A 137 -13.58 3.50 -2.72
C GLU A 137 -12.63 2.34 -3.01
N LEU A 138 -12.00 1.75 -1.98
CA LEU A 138 -11.08 0.62 -2.15
C LEU A 138 -11.78 -0.63 -2.71
N ARG A 139 -13.01 -0.91 -2.28
CA ARG A 139 -13.81 -2.04 -2.79
C ARG A 139 -14.20 -1.82 -4.24
N GLU A 140 -14.62 -0.60 -4.60
CA GLU A 140 -14.95 -0.23 -5.97
C GLU A 140 -13.75 -0.34 -6.91
N ILE A 141 -12.57 0.11 -6.45
CA ILE A 141 -11.32 -0.04 -7.20
C ILE A 141 -11.02 -1.53 -7.42
N TYR A 142 -11.13 -2.35 -6.38
CA TYR A 142 -10.87 -3.79 -6.50
C TYR A 142 -11.85 -4.50 -7.44
N ASN A 143 -13.13 -4.15 -7.43
CA ASN A 143 -14.15 -4.73 -8.32
C ASN A 143 -13.94 -4.38 -9.81
N LYS A 144 -13.05 -3.42 -10.14
CA LYS A 144 -12.70 -3.04 -11.52
C LYS A 144 -11.50 -3.80 -12.07
N ILE A 145 -10.84 -4.62 -11.25
CA ILE A 145 -9.71 -5.49 -11.63
C ILE A 145 -10.27 -6.83 -12.10
#